data_AF-A0A0K9GQD1-F1
#
_entry.id   AF-A0A0K9GQD1-F1
#
_cell.length_a   1.000
_cell.length_b   1.000
_cell.length_c   1.000
_cell.angle_alpha   90.00
_cell.angle_beta   90.00
_cell.angle_gamma   90.00
#
_symmetry.space_group_name_H-M   'P 1'
#
loop_
_entity.id
_entity.type
_entity.pdbx_description
1 polymer ?
#
loop_
_entity_poly.entity_id
_entity_poly.type
_entity_poly.pdbx_seq_one_letter_code
_entity_poly.pdbx_strand_id
1 'polypeptide(L)'
;MKKQSNKSQYIRLGIILIIGLVVFFNTWEDDEIGLSPLIAHAFFVIVTFIVGLPIIFIKNPAKLSTKFILFFISLLLAVMLPFFHIGSIKLNIQNYFKNKEITKVETTFQVDLNEQSIYSVFENHVIVNNSNGTLSVYDKTGNEVNKYLIRDIAKKAIGSLPLTSEQLKHTYYDGYEYKPVKISNTTFKVESVMYLTFRNESLIQPDNYVQSPDMPDDAKNIKYHQLYNFNIKLNDSGDIIFNTSNMIPEEGVRTSYTWSRGDAIVEKPASVLISNLK
;
A
#
# COMPACT_ATOMS: atom_id res chain seq x y z
N MET A 1 -2.14 37.74 -43.74
CA MET A 1 -1.51 36.97 -42.65
C MET A 1 -2.34 37.15 -41.37
N LYS A 2 -3.01 36.12 -40.88
CA LYS A 2 -3.74 36.19 -39.59
C LYS A 2 -2.71 36.29 -38.46
N LYS A 3 -2.68 37.42 -37.75
CA LYS A 3 -1.86 37.64 -36.55
C LYS A 3 -2.30 36.61 -35.51
N GLN A 4 -1.51 35.56 -35.33
CA GLN A 4 -1.86 34.48 -34.43
C GLN A 4 -1.87 35.02 -32.99
N SER A 5 -2.94 34.76 -32.26
CA SER A 5 -3.06 35.21 -30.87
C SER A 5 -2.11 34.39 -30.00
N ASN A 6 -1.22 35.07 -29.25
CA ASN A 6 -0.33 34.47 -28.25
C ASN A 6 -1.09 33.52 -27.29
N LYS A 7 -2.40 33.76 -27.09
CA LYS A 7 -3.33 32.92 -26.32
C LYS A 7 -3.29 31.44 -26.71
N SER A 8 -3.17 31.11 -28.00
CA SER A 8 -3.14 29.70 -28.45
C SER A 8 -1.84 28.98 -28.08
N GLN A 9 -0.72 29.70 -27.96
CA GLN A 9 0.56 29.11 -27.59
C GLN A 9 0.65 28.87 -26.07
N TYR A 10 0.12 29.79 -25.27
CA TYR A 10 0.03 29.61 -23.81
C TYR A 10 -0.87 28.44 -23.40
N ILE A 11 -1.97 28.20 -24.13
CA ILE A 11 -2.85 27.03 -23.89
C ILE A 11 -2.07 25.72 -24.09
N ARG A 12 -1.24 25.62 -25.14
CA ARG A 12 -0.45 24.42 -25.41
C ARG A 12 0.61 24.17 -24.34
N LEU A 13 1.29 25.22 -23.89
CA LEU A 13 2.21 25.16 -22.75
C LEU A 13 1.49 24.69 -21.48
N GLY A 14 0.30 25.22 -21.21
CA GLY A 14 -0.53 24.80 -20.07
C GLY A 14 -0.90 23.32 -20.12
N ILE A 15 -1.30 22.79 -21.28
CA ILE A 15 -1.64 21.37 -21.45
C ILE A 15 -0.43 20.46 -21.16
N ILE A 16 0.75 20.81 -21.69
CA ILE A 16 1.99 20.03 -21.46
C ILE A 16 2.30 19.99 -19.96
N LEU A 17 2.21 21.14 -19.28
CA LEU A 17 2.48 21.25 -17.85
C LEU A 17 1.46 20.48 -17.01
N ILE A 18 0.16 20.55 -17.33
CA ILE A 18 -0.89 19.82 -16.59
C ILE A 18 -0.70 18.31 -16.74
N ILE A 19 -0.47 17.81 -17.97
CA ILE A 19 -0.25 16.37 -18.20
C ILE A 19 0.98 15.90 -17.43
N GLY A 20 2.08 16.65 -17.52
CA GLY A 20 3.28 16.31 -16.78
C GLY A 20 3.03 16.32 -15.26
N LEU A 21 2.35 17.35 -14.72
CA LEU A 21 2.04 17.43 -13.29
C LEU A 21 1.19 16.26 -12.82
N VAL A 22 0.19 15.82 -13.60
CA VAL A 22 -0.64 14.65 -13.26
C VAL A 22 0.23 13.40 -13.15
N VAL A 23 1.15 13.18 -14.10
CA VAL A 23 2.05 12.03 -14.05
C VAL A 23 3.01 12.14 -12.87
N PHE A 24 3.61 13.31 -12.66
CA PHE A 24 4.49 13.59 -11.54
C PHE A 24 3.82 13.31 -10.18
N PHE A 25 2.58 13.77 -10.00
CA PHE A 25 1.83 13.50 -8.77
C PHE A 25 1.48 12.02 -8.61
N ASN A 26 1.26 11.28 -9.70
CA ASN A 26 1.00 9.84 -9.63
C ASN A 26 2.25 9.03 -9.30
N THR A 27 3.43 9.47 -9.72
CA THR A 27 4.70 8.78 -9.44
C THR A 27 5.35 9.21 -8.14
N TRP A 28 4.94 10.35 -7.56
CA TRP A 28 5.44 10.81 -6.27
C TRP A 28 4.85 9.97 -5.12
N GLU A 29 5.64 9.06 -4.58
CA GLU A 29 5.30 8.27 -3.40
C GLU A 29 6.23 8.61 -2.24
N ASP A 30 5.75 8.40 -1.02
CA ASP A 30 6.57 8.47 0.18
C ASP A 30 7.36 7.17 0.26
N ASP A 31 8.68 7.23 0.07
CA ASP A 31 9.56 6.06 0.18
C ASP A 31 10.63 6.31 1.24
N GLU A 32 10.90 5.28 2.05
CA GLU A 32 11.86 5.37 3.16
C GLU A 32 13.30 5.74 2.71
N ILE A 33 13.60 5.52 1.42
CA ILE A 33 14.93 5.71 0.83
C ILE A 33 15.04 7.07 0.11
N GLY A 34 13.93 7.78 -0.11
CA GLY A 34 13.91 9.09 -0.79
C GLY A 34 14.24 9.05 -2.29
N LEU A 35 14.18 7.88 -2.92
CA LEU A 35 14.43 7.68 -4.36
C LEU A 35 13.19 7.98 -5.20
N SER A 36 11.99 7.82 -4.63
CA SER A 36 10.72 8.08 -5.30
C SER A 36 10.61 9.52 -5.79
N PRO A 37 10.97 10.55 -4.99
CA PRO A 37 11.13 11.91 -5.50
C PRO A 37 12.01 11.97 -6.74
N LEU A 38 13.23 11.45 -6.69
CA LEU A 38 14.19 11.52 -7.80
C LEU A 38 13.67 10.84 -9.08
N ILE A 39 13.03 9.68 -8.94
CA ILE A 39 12.41 8.94 -10.05
C ILE A 39 11.22 9.73 -10.62
N ALA A 40 10.36 10.28 -9.77
CA ALA A 40 9.22 11.10 -10.17
C ALA A 40 9.67 12.34 -10.96
N HIS A 41 10.76 12.99 -10.53
CA HIS A 41 11.38 14.11 -11.24
C HIS A 41 11.86 13.71 -12.63
N ALA A 42 12.66 12.64 -12.72
CA ALA A 42 13.19 12.15 -13.99
C ALA A 42 12.05 11.79 -14.96
N PHE A 43 11.01 11.13 -14.46
CA PHE A 43 9.85 10.72 -15.24
C PHE A 43 9.02 11.92 -15.71
N PHE A 44 8.84 12.95 -14.88
CA PHE A 44 8.16 14.19 -15.26
C PHE A 44 8.88 14.92 -16.40
N VAL A 45 10.20 15.01 -16.35
CA VAL A 45 11.01 15.62 -17.42
C VAL A 45 10.87 14.82 -18.71
N ILE A 46 10.99 13.48 -18.64
CA ILE A 46 10.86 12.60 -19.81
C ILE A 46 9.46 12.71 -20.43
N VAL A 47 8.40 12.69 -19.63
CA VAL A 47 7.02 12.79 -20.13
C VAL A 47 6.76 14.17 -20.74
N THR A 48 7.22 15.24 -20.09
CA THR A 48 7.12 16.60 -20.65
C THR A 48 7.86 16.70 -21.98
N PHE A 49 9.02 16.05 -22.12
CA PHE A 49 9.78 15.99 -23.36
C PHE A 49 9.01 15.21 -24.46
N ILE A 50 8.56 13.99 -24.17
CA ILE A 50 7.88 13.10 -25.12
C ILE A 50 6.53 13.68 -25.56
N VAL A 51 5.75 14.26 -24.64
CA VAL A 51 4.44 14.88 -24.92
C VAL A 51 4.59 16.27 -25.52
N GLY A 52 5.62 17.02 -25.11
CA GLY A 52 5.91 18.36 -25.62
C GLY A 52 6.30 18.36 -27.09
N LEU A 53 7.07 17.36 -27.55
CA LEU A 53 7.47 17.19 -28.95
C LEU A 53 6.28 17.21 -29.93
N PRO A 54 5.28 16.33 -29.84
CA PRO A 54 4.15 16.35 -30.76
C PRO A 54 3.30 17.61 -30.59
N ILE A 55 3.03 18.08 -29.37
CA ILE A 55 2.17 19.25 -29.14
C ILE A 55 2.77 20.55 -29.72
N ILE A 56 4.09 20.71 -29.63
CA ILE A 56 4.81 21.91 -30.06
C ILE A 56 5.19 21.83 -31.54
N PHE A 57 5.58 20.67 -32.05
CA PHE A 57 6.10 20.57 -33.42
C PHE A 57 5.03 20.15 -34.45
N ILE A 58 4.07 19.30 -34.08
CA ILE A 58 3.03 18.78 -34.98
C ILE A 58 1.82 19.71 -34.98
N LYS A 59 1.34 20.06 -36.19
CA LYS A 59 0.14 20.92 -36.39
C LYS A 59 0.19 22.25 -35.63
N ASN A 60 1.38 22.70 -35.24
CA ASN A 60 1.61 24.03 -34.70
C ASN A 60 2.09 24.94 -35.84
N PRO A 61 1.34 25.98 -36.23
CA PRO A 61 1.70 26.86 -37.34
C PRO A 61 2.75 27.92 -36.97
N ALA A 62 3.29 27.89 -35.74
CA ALA A 62 4.37 28.77 -35.32
C ALA A 62 5.65 28.58 -36.16
N LYS A 63 6.46 29.64 -36.26
CA LYS A 63 7.80 29.57 -36.87
C LYS A 63 8.68 28.57 -36.12
N LEU A 64 9.61 27.94 -36.83
CA LEU A 64 10.51 26.92 -36.26
C LEU A 64 11.29 27.45 -35.04
N SER A 65 11.81 28.68 -35.11
CA SER A 65 12.50 29.32 -33.98
C SER A 65 11.60 29.49 -32.76
N THR A 66 10.34 29.90 -32.94
CA THR A 66 9.36 30.01 -31.86
C THR A 66 9.03 28.64 -31.24
N LYS A 67 8.98 27.57 -32.04
CA LYS A 67 8.78 26.21 -31.53
C LYS A 67 9.93 25.77 -30.62
N PHE A 68 11.18 26.01 -31.04
CA PHE A 68 12.35 25.72 -30.19
C PHE A 68 12.35 26.53 -28.89
N ILE A 69 12.00 27.81 -28.94
CA ILE A 69 11.88 28.65 -27.73
C ILE A 69 10.81 28.09 -26.79
N LEU A 70 9.62 27.77 -27.30
CA LEU A 70 8.52 27.20 -26.50
C LEU A 70 8.90 25.85 -25.89
N PHE A 71 9.59 25.00 -26.66
CA PHE A 71 10.07 23.71 -26.20
C PHE A 71 11.11 23.86 -25.07
N PHE A 72 12.07 24.76 -25.26
CA PHE A 72 13.09 25.04 -24.26
C PHE A 72 12.46 25.59 -22.96
N ILE A 73 11.50 26.51 -23.07
CA ILE A 73 10.77 27.03 -21.91
C ILE A 73 10.01 25.89 -21.21
N SER A 74 9.34 25.00 -21.94
CA SER A 74 8.63 23.87 -21.32
C SER A 74 9.55 22.91 -20.59
N LEU A 75 10.73 22.62 -21.16
CA LEU A 75 11.73 21.76 -20.53
C LEU A 75 12.33 22.42 -19.30
N LEU A 76 12.66 23.71 -19.38
CA LEU A 76 13.17 24.49 -18.26
C LEU A 76 12.16 24.52 -17.11
N LEU A 77 10.88 24.77 -17.40
CA LEU A 77 9.82 24.71 -16.40
C LEU A 77 9.66 23.31 -15.80
N ALA A 78 9.76 22.25 -16.61
CA ALA A 78 9.69 20.89 -16.10
C ALA A 78 10.87 20.50 -15.22
N VAL A 79 12.07 21.04 -15.48
CA VAL A 79 13.23 20.85 -14.61
C VAL A 79 13.07 21.67 -13.33
N MET A 80 12.56 22.91 -13.41
CA MET A 80 12.47 23.83 -12.26
C MET A 80 11.30 23.54 -11.32
N LEU A 81 10.11 23.18 -11.84
CA LEU A 81 8.88 22.98 -11.05
C LEU A 81 9.04 22.00 -9.88
N PRO A 82 9.73 20.86 -10.04
CA PRO A 82 9.93 19.94 -8.94
C PRO A 82 10.80 20.51 -7.80
N PHE A 83 11.76 21.40 -8.09
CA PHE A 83 12.56 22.10 -7.06
C PHE A 83 11.73 23.06 -6.20
N PHE A 84 10.53 23.45 -6.63
CA PHE A 84 9.58 24.21 -5.80
C PHE A 84 8.85 23.32 -4.79
N HIS A 85 9.27 22.06 -4.60
CA HIS A 85 8.71 21.15 -3.60
C HIS A 85 7.19 20.94 -3.79
N ILE A 86 6.71 21.03 -5.02
CA ILE A 86 5.30 20.82 -5.37
C ILE A 86 4.87 19.38 -5.01
N GLY A 87 5.78 18.41 -5.09
CA GLY A 87 5.54 17.04 -4.61
C GLY A 87 5.23 16.98 -3.10
N SER A 88 5.86 17.83 -2.29
CA SER A 88 5.57 17.95 -0.86
C SER A 88 4.15 18.45 -0.58
N ILE A 89 3.49 19.13 -1.52
CA ILE A 89 2.08 19.53 -1.37
C ILE A 89 1.19 18.28 -1.30
N LYS A 90 1.46 17.26 -2.11
CA LYS A 90 0.72 15.99 -2.06
C LYS A 90 0.86 15.34 -0.69
N LEU A 91 2.09 15.23 -0.20
CA LEU A 91 2.38 14.67 1.12
C LEU A 91 1.71 15.48 2.24
N ASN A 92 1.78 16.81 2.19
CA ASN A 92 1.13 17.68 3.17
C ASN A 92 -0.39 17.51 3.17
N ILE A 93 -1.01 17.36 1.99
CA ILE A 93 -2.45 17.09 1.87
C ILE A 93 -2.77 15.71 2.46
N GLN A 94 -1.98 14.67 2.14
CA GLN A 94 -2.16 13.32 2.70
C GLN A 94 -2.02 13.32 4.23
N ASN A 95 -0.99 13.97 4.76
CA ASN A 95 -0.76 14.13 6.20
C ASN A 95 -1.88 14.90 6.88
N TYR A 96 -2.37 15.99 6.26
CA TYR A 96 -3.50 16.73 6.78
C TYR A 96 -4.76 15.86 6.92
N PHE A 97 -5.08 15.05 5.91
CA PHE A 97 -6.22 14.13 5.98
C PHE A 97 -6.01 13.00 6.98
N LYS A 98 -4.81 12.44 7.05
CA LYS A 98 -4.43 11.43 8.04
C LYS A 98 -4.60 11.97 9.46
N ASN A 99 -4.07 13.16 9.74
CA ASN A 99 -4.14 13.80 11.06
C ASN A 99 -5.57 14.15 11.42
N LYS A 100 -6.37 14.64 10.45
CA LYS A 100 -7.79 14.90 10.66
C LYS A 100 -8.56 13.63 11.04
N GLU A 101 -8.28 12.48 10.40
CA GLU A 101 -8.93 11.23 10.77
C GLU A 101 -8.47 10.73 12.14
N ILE A 102 -7.17 10.82 12.45
CA ILE A 102 -6.65 10.50 13.79
C ILE A 102 -7.38 11.33 14.84
N THR A 103 -7.40 12.66 14.72
CA THR A 103 -8.08 13.54 15.68
C THR A 103 -9.57 13.23 15.82
N LYS A 104 -10.23 12.84 14.73
CA LYS A 104 -11.63 12.43 14.77
C LYS A 104 -11.80 11.14 15.59
N VAL A 105 -10.92 10.15 15.42
CA VAL A 105 -10.94 8.91 16.20
C VAL A 105 -10.63 9.19 17.67
N GLU A 106 -9.59 9.98 17.96
CA GLU A 106 -9.26 10.42 19.32
C GLU A 106 -10.45 11.08 20.01
N THR A 107 -11.13 12.00 19.32
CA THR A 107 -12.30 12.70 19.86
C THR A 107 -13.49 11.77 20.06
N THR A 108 -13.71 10.83 19.13
CA THR A 108 -14.87 9.92 19.16
C THR A 108 -14.74 8.86 20.24
N PHE A 109 -13.52 8.37 20.47
CA PHE A 109 -13.24 7.27 21.39
C PHE A 109 -12.49 7.71 22.64
N GLN A 110 -12.16 9.00 22.79
CA GLN A 110 -11.40 9.55 23.93
C GLN A 110 -10.10 8.79 24.21
N VAL A 111 -9.36 8.50 23.14
CA VAL A 111 -8.06 7.82 23.17
C VAL A 111 -6.97 8.74 22.64
N ASP A 112 -5.75 8.58 23.14
CA ASP A 112 -4.58 9.31 22.65
C ASP A 112 -3.89 8.51 21.54
N LEU A 113 -3.86 9.05 20.33
CA LEU A 113 -3.24 8.45 19.17
C LEU A 113 -2.18 9.40 18.59
N ASN A 114 -1.18 8.85 17.92
CA ASN A 114 -0.21 9.65 17.18
C ASN A 114 -0.12 9.18 15.73
N GLU A 115 0.69 9.86 14.92
CA GLU A 115 0.82 9.56 13.49
C GLU A 115 1.36 8.15 13.20
N GLN A 116 1.97 7.49 14.18
CA GLN A 116 2.51 6.13 14.09
C GLN A 116 1.58 5.09 14.71
N SER A 117 0.48 5.50 15.36
CA SER A 117 -0.47 4.59 15.98
C SER A 117 -1.15 3.72 14.92
N ILE A 118 -1.16 2.41 15.17
CA ILE A 118 -1.87 1.44 14.35
C ILE A 118 -3.20 1.15 15.06
N TYR A 119 -4.32 1.45 14.42
CA TYR A 119 -5.65 1.28 15.00
C TYR A 119 -6.67 0.83 13.93
N SER A 120 -7.75 0.16 14.33
CA SER A 120 -8.91 -0.11 13.48
C SER A 120 -10.18 0.36 14.17
N VAL A 121 -11.03 1.05 13.41
CA VAL A 121 -12.29 1.60 13.91
C VAL A 121 -13.45 0.66 13.57
N PHE A 122 -14.28 0.41 14.57
CA PHE A 122 -15.56 -0.29 14.48
C PHE A 122 -16.67 0.66 14.92
N GLU A 123 -17.93 0.28 14.72
CA GLU A 123 -19.08 1.15 14.95
C GLU A 123 -19.11 1.78 16.36
N ASN A 124 -18.80 0.98 17.38
CA ASN A 124 -18.82 1.38 18.79
C ASN A 124 -17.48 1.26 19.52
N HIS A 125 -16.44 0.76 18.84
CA HIS A 125 -15.15 0.48 19.45
C HIS A 125 -14.00 0.90 18.54
N VAL A 126 -12.84 1.15 19.13
CA VAL A 126 -11.56 1.23 18.42
C VAL A 126 -10.60 0.21 19.02
N ILE A 127 -9.92 -0.54 18.17
CA ILE A 127 -8.79 -1.39 18.60
C ILE A 127 -7.50 -0.67 18.27
N VAL A 128 -6.56 -0.63 19.21
CA VAL A 128 -5.29 0.08 19.11
C VAL A 128 -4.16 -0.90 19.41
N ASN A 129 -3.14 -0.93 18.56
CA ASN A 129 -1.93 -1.71 18.80
C ASN A 129 -1.00 -0.93 19.72
N ASN A 130 -0.73 -1.51 20.89
CA ASN A 130 0.30 -1.04 21.78
C ASN A 130 1.63 -1.68 21.35
N SER A 131 2.70 -0.88 21.30
CA SER A 131 4.05 -1.28 20.86
C SER A 131 4.65 -2.51 21.57
N ASN A 132 4.07 -2.98 22.67
CA ASN A 132 4.45 -4.19 23.39
C ASN A 132 3.80 -5.49 22.86
N GLY A 133 3.15 -5.46 21.69
CA GLY A 133 2.49 -6.65 21.11
C GLY A 133 1.13 -6.97 21.74
N THR A 134 0.49 -5.98 22.36
CA THR A 134 -0.89 -6.08 22.84
C THR A 134 -1.82 -5.21 22.02
N LEU A 135 -3.07 -5.63 21.86
CA LEU A 135 -4.14 -4.82 21.31
C LEU A 135 -5.10 -4.44 22.44
N SER A 136 -5.32 -3.14 22.63
CA SER A 136 -6.34 -2.62 23.54
C SER A 136 -7.58 -2.22 22.77
N VAL A 137 -8.75 -2.55 23.28
CA VAL A 137 -10.05 -2.17 22.72
C VAL A 137 -10.68 -1.12 23.63
N TYR A 138 -11.04 0.01 23.05
CA TYR A 138 -11.67 1.12 23.75
C TYR A 138 -13.09 1.34 23.23
N ASP A 139 -14.00 1.70 24.14
CA ASP A 139 -15.34 2.17 23.80
C ASP A 139 -15.36 3.68 23.48
N LYS A 140 -16.54 4.22 23.12
CA LYS A 140 -16.72 5.66 22.82
C LYS A 140 -16.49 6.59 24.02
N THR A 141 -16.43 6.05 25.24
CA THR A 141 -16.20 6.81 26.45
C THR A 141 -14.74 6.86 26.87
N GLY A 142 -13.84 6.21 26.13
CA GLY A 142 -12.41 6.14 26.45
C GLY A 142 -12.04 5.02 27.41
N ASN A 143 -12.98 4.15 27.78
CA ASN A 143 -12.69 3.04 28.67
C ASN A 143 -12.09 1.87 27.89
N GLU A 144 -10.98 1.32 28.39
CA GLU A 144 -10.45 0.04 27.90
C GLU A 144 -11.40 -1.08 28.34
N VAL A 145 -12.17 -1.62 27.39
CA VAL A 145 -13.12 -2.71 27.64
C VAL A 145 -12.47 -4.08 27.51
N ASN A 146 -11.41 -4.18 26.72
CA ASN A 146 -10.71 -5.43 26.48
C ASN A 146 -9.23 -5.21 26.16
N LYS A 147 -8.41 -6.21 26.47
CA LYS A 147 -6.98 -6.24 26.14
C LYS A 147 -6.54 -7.63 25.75
N TYR A 148 -5.80 -7.72 24.66
CA TYR A 148 -5.37 -8.99 24.08
C TYR A 148 -3.88 -9.00 23.79
N LEU A 149 -3.21 -10.10 24.10
CA LEU A 149 -1.91 -10.42 23.52
C LEU A 149 -2.11 -10.91 22.09
N ILE A 150 -1.39 -10.34 21.11
CA ILE A 150 -1.53 -10.71 19.69
C ILE A 150 -1.36 -12.22 19.49
N ARG A 151 -0.43 -12.84 20.23
CA ARG A 151 -0.21 -14.30 20.18
C ARG A 151 -1.43 -15.10 20.63
N ASP A 152 -2.18 -14.63 21.62
CA ASP A 152 -3.37 -15.33 22.09
C ASP A 152 -4.53 -15.20 21.11
N ILE A 153 -4.63 -14.06 20.42
CA ILE A 153 -5.54 -13.91 19.28
C ILE A 153 -5.16 -14.91 18.19
N ALA A 154 -3.88 -15.00 17.84
CA ALA A 154 -3.40 -15.94 16.82
C ALA A 154 -3.73 -17.39 17.20
N LYS A 155 -3.48 -17.81 18.45
CA LYS A 155 -3.84 -19.15 18.94
C LYS A 155 -5.33 -19.47 18.78
N LYS A 156 -6.20 -18.53 19.16
CA LYS A 156 -7.65 -18.70 19.03
C LYS A 156 -8.08 -18.72 17.56
N ALA A 157 -7.47 -17.88 16.72
CA ALA A 157 -7.76 -17.80 15.30
C ALA A 157 -7.39 -19.07 14.52
N ILE A 158 -6.44 -19.89 15.00
CA ILE A 158 -6.12 -21.19 14.40
C ILE A 158 -7.39 -22.05 14.24
N GLY A 159 -8.27 -22.06 15.24
CA GLY A 159 -9.50 -22.84 15.19
C GLY A 159 -10.51 -22.37 14.13
N SER A 160 -10.30 -21.19 13.55
CA SER A 160 -11.11 -20.65 12.45
C SER A 160 -10.52 -20.94 11.07
N LEU A 161 -9.29 -21.47 10.98
CA LEU A 161 -8.66 -21.80 9.71
C LEU A 161 -9.44 -22.92 9.01
N PRO A 162 -9.79 -22.76 7.71
CA PRO A 162 -10.48 -23.80 6.94
C PRO A 162 -9.50 -24.90 6.47
N LEU A 163 -8.71 -25.44 7.40
CA LEU A 163 -7.64 -26.40 7.13
C LEU A 163 -7.88 -27.70 7.90
N THR A 164 -7.45 -28.81 7.32
CA THR A 164 -7.46 -30.11 7.99
C THR A 164 -6.39 -30.17 9.10
N SER A 165 -6.55 -31.07 10.05
CA SER A 165 -5.58 -31.27 11.14
C SER A 165 -4.17 -31.61 10.64
N GLU A 166 -4.04 -32.25 9.48
CA GLU A 166 -2.73 -32.53 8.87
C GLU A 166 -2.11 -31.26 8.28
N GLN A 167 -2.89 -30.46 7.56
CA GLN A 167 -2.43 -29.17 7.03
C GLN A 167 -1.99 -28.22 8.16
N LEU A 168 -2.70 -28.22 9.29
CA LEU A 168 -2.33 -27.43 10.46
C LEU A 168 -0.91 -27.75 10.99
N LYS A 169 -0.42 -29.00 10.86
CA LYS A 169 0.96 -29.34 11.26
C LYS A 169 2.04 -28.66 10.43
N HIS A 170 1.68 -28.20 9.23
CA HIS A 170 2.56 -27.50 8.29
C HIS A 170 2.15 -26.04 8.10
N THR A 171 1.48 -25.46 9.11
CA THR A 171 1.01 -24.08 9.06
C THR A 171 1.83 -23.20 9.98
N TYR A 172 2.20 -22.03 9.48
CA TYR A 172 2.99 -21.02 10.18
C TYR A 172 2.14 -19.79 10.41
N TYR A 173 2.36 -19.12 11.54
CA TYR A 173 1.90 -17.76 11.77
C TYR A 173 3.00 -16.80 11.35
N ASP A 174 2.71 -15.98 10.34
CA ASP A 174 3.65 -15.04 9.73
C ASP A 174 3.68 -13.67 10.41
N GLY A 175 2.81 -13.49 11.40
CA GLY A 175 2.73 -12.26 12.16
C GLY A 175 1.44 -11.50 11.90
N TYR A 176 1.43 -10.33 12.51
CA TYR A 176 0.36 -9.35 12.43
C TYR A 176 0.72 -8.34 11.35
N GLU A 177 -0.23 -8.07 10.48
CA GLU A 177 -0.10 -7.03 9.47
C GLU A 177 -1.19 -5.99 9.66
N TYR A 178 -0.84 -4.77 9.30
CA TYR A 178 -1.77 -3.66 9.21
C TYR A 178 -1.68 -3.11 7.80
N LYS A 179 -2.84 -2.90 7.17
CA LYS A 179 -2.90 -2.06 5.98
C LYS A 179 -3.04 -0.62 6.46
N PRO A 180 -2.06 0.25 6.16
CA PRO A 180 -2.15 1.65 6.53
C PRO A 180 -3.36 2.28 5.84
N VAL A 181 -3.76 3.41 6.40
CA VAL A 181 -4.73 4.34 5.85
C VAL A 181 -4.56 4.50 4.34
N LYS A 182 -5.36 3.79 3.54
CA LYS A 182 -5.36 3.98 2.09
C LYS A 182 -6.34 5.09 1.74
N ILE A 183 -5.82 6.27 1.42
CA ILE A 183 -6.63 7.35 0.87
C ILE A 183 -7.05 6.93 -0.54
N SER A 184 -8.32 6.55 -0.73
CA SER A 184 -8.89 6.41 -2.07
C SER A 184 -8.81 7.75 -2.80
N ASN A 185 -8.19 7.78 -3.98
CA ASN A 185 -8.05 8.99 -4.80
C ASN A 185 -9.39 9.69 -5.13
N THR A 186 -10.52 8.98 -5.02
CA THR A 186 -11.84 9.49 -5.36
C THR A 186 -12.73 9.82 -4.17
N THR A 187 -12.49 9.22 -3.00
CA THR A 187 -13.40 9.33 -1.84
C THR A 187 -12.71 9.66 -0.53
N PHE A 188 -11.37 9.78 -0.50
CA PHE A 188 -10.59 10.07 0.70
C PHE A 188 -11.05 9.28 1.94
N LYS A 189 -11.52 8.05 1.73
CA LYS A 189 -11.94 7.15 2.80
C LYS A 189 -10.70 6.50 3.39
N VAL A 190 -10.55 6.62 4.70
CA VAL A 190 -9.45 6.05 5.44
C VAL A 190 -9.94 4.75 6.09
N GLU A 191 -9.41 3.61 5.66
CA GLU A 191 -9.62 2.33 6.34
C GLU A 191 -8.27 1.82 6.79
N SER A 192 -8.15 1.53 8.08
CA SER A 192 -7.06 0.71 8.60
C SER A 192 -7.65 -0.62 9.02
N VAL A 193 -7.10 -1.69 8.44
CA VAL A 193 -7.54 -3.05 8.71
C VAL A 193 -6.37 -3.81 9.31
N MET A 194 -6.62 -4.38 10.48
CA MET A 194 -5.73 -5.29 11.17
C MET A 194 -6.06 -6.73 10.79
N TYR A 195 -5.03 -7.51 10.44
CA TYR A 195 -5.19 -8.94 10.20
C TYR A 195 -3.98 -9.74 10.67
N LEU A 196 -4.22 -11.02 10.91
CA LEU A 196 -3.20 -12.02 11.23
C LEU A 196 -2.99 -12.89 10.00
N THR A 197 -1.74 -13.09 9.60
CA THR A 197 -1.42 -13.90 8.42
C THR A 197 -0.94 -15.28 8.83
N PHE A 198 -1.53 -16.30 8.22
CA PHE A 198 -1.15 -17.69 8.36
C PHE A 198 -0.74 -18.25 7.00
N ARG A 199 0.30 -19.08 6.98
CA ARG A 199 0.82 -19.72 5.77
C ARG A 199 0.77 -21.23 5.92
N ASN A 200 0.00 -21.90 5.09
CA ASN A 200 0.05 -23.34 4.97
C ASN A 200 1.07 -23.74 3.91
N GLU A 201 2.07 -24.52 4.30
CA GLU A 201 3.10 -25.07 3.44
C GLU A 201 2.71 -26.48 2.96
N SER A 202 2.87 -26.75 1.67
CA SER A 202 2.64 -28.05 1.04
C SER A 202 3.74 -28.40 0.05
N LEU A 203 4.08 -29.69 -0.04
CA LEU A 203 4.92 -30.24 -1.11
C LEU A 203 4.10 -30.68 -2.33
N ILE A 204 2.78 -30.78 -2.17
CA ILE A 204 1.85 -31.18 -3.21
C ILE A 204 1.40 -29.90 -3.94
N GLN A 205 1.56 -29.89 -5.27
CA GLN A 205 1.11 -28.79 -6.11
C GLN A 205 -0.41 -28.63 -6.05
N PRO A 206 -0.92 -27.43 -5.74
CA PRO A 206 -2.35 -27.14 -5.80
C PRO A 206 -2.88 -27.13 -7.24
N ASP A 207 -4.12 -27.58 -7.43
CA ASP A 207 -4.78 -27.62 -8.76
C ASP A 207 -4.90 -26.23 -9.42
N ASN A 208 -5.00 -25.18 -8.59
CA ASN A 208 -5.10 -23.79 -9.02
C ASN A 208 -3.73 -23.10 -9.20
N TYR A 209 -2.62 -23.83 -9.09
CA TYR A 209 -1.28 -23.24 -9.24
C TYR A 209 -1.00 -22.86 -10.69
N VAL A 210 -0.66 -21.59 -10.89
CA VAL A 210 -0.07 -21.07 -12.12
C VAL A 210 1.40 -20.83 -11.86
N GLN A 211 2.29 -21.42 -12.67
CA GLN A 211 3.72 -21.28 -12.50
C GLN A 211 4.13 -19.81 -12.56
N SER A 212 4.89 -19.36 -11.56
CA SER A 212 5.45 -18.01 -11.57
C SER A 212 6.34 -17.84 -12.80
N PRO A 213 6.14 -16.78 -13.61
CA PRO A 213 6.93 -16.55 -14.83
C PRO A 213 8.42 -16.37 -14.55
N ASP A 214 8.77 -16.00 -13.30
CA ASP A 214 10.14 -15.74 -12.88
C ASP A 214 10.83 -16.96 -12.23
N MET A 215 10.15 -18.11 -12.17
CA MET A 215 10.73 -19.33 -11.63
C MET A 215 11.79 -19.89 -12.59
N PRO A 216 13.06 -20.07 -12.17
CA PRO A 216 14.12 -20.66 -13.00
C PRO A 216 13.84 -22.11 -13.39
N ASP A 217 14.30 -22.52 -14.58
CA ASP A 217 14.13 -23.88 -15.11
C ASP A 217 14.80 -24.97 -14.25
N ASP A 218 15.83 -24.61 -13.48
CA ASP A 218 16.58 -25.52 -12.60
C ASP A 218 16.07 -25.51 -11.15
N ALA A 219 14.90 -24.93 -10.89
CA ALA A 219 14.28 -24.89 -9.57
C ALA A 219 14.02 -26.32 -9.01
N LYS A 220 14.40 -26.51 -7.74
CA LYS A 220 14.25 -27.77 -7.00
C LYS A 220 13.63 -27.50 -5.62
N ASN A 221 13.16 -28.57 -4.99
CA ASN A 221 12.56 -28.52 -3.64
C ASN A 221 11.41 -27.50 -3.56
N ILE A 222 10.57 -27.46 -4.60
CA ILE A 222 9.47 -26.50 -4.69
C ILE A 222 8.46 -26.80 -3.58
N LYS A 223 8.17 -25.79 -2.78
CA LYS A 223 7.09 -25.80 -1.79
C LYS A 223 6.06 -24.75 -2.17
N TYR A 224 4.80 -25.10 -1.95
CA TYR A 224 3.64 -24.30 -2.25
C TYR A 224 3.08 -23.71 -0.96
N HIS A 225 2.79 -22.41 -1.00
CA HIS A 225 2.40 -21.63 0.17
C HIS A 225 1.04 -20.97 -0.10
N GLN A 226 0.02 -21.45 0.61
CA GLN A 226 -1.29 -20.82 0.62
C GLN A 226 -1.40 -19.89 1.83
N LEU A 227 -1.68 -18.61 1.59
CA LEU A 227 -1.83 -17.61 2.63
C LEU A 227 -3.30 -17.45 3.03
N TYR A 228 -3.53 -17.24 4.32
CA TYR A 228 -4.83 -16.98 4.92
C TYR A 228 -4.71 -15.76 5.85
N ASN A 229 -5.56 -14.77 5.63
CA ASN A 229 -5.60 -13.56 6.44
C ASN A 229 -6.84 -13.58 7.33
N PHE A 230 -6.64 -13.57 8.65
CA PHE A 230 -7.70 -13.42 9.62
C PHE A 230 -7.98 -11.95 9.88
N ASN A 231 -9.09 -11.43 9.36
CA ASN A 231 -9.51 -10.06 9.61
C ASN A 231 -10.10 -9.94 11.02
N ILE A 232 -9.51 -9.07 11.84
CA ILE A 232 -10.01 -8.83 13.18
C ILE A 232 -11.36 -8.10 13.08
N LYS A 233 -12.39 -8.66 13.73
CA LYS A 233 -13.70 -8.04 13.91
C LYS A 233 -14.10 -8.09 15.37
N LEU A 234 -14.86 -7.09 15.81
CA LEU A 234 -15.39 -6.99 17.17
C LEU A 234 -16.90 -7.20 17.19
N ASN A 235 -17.41 -7.75 18.30
CA ASN A 235 -18.84 -7.72 18.62
C ASN A 235 -19.23 -6.42 19.35
N ASP A 236 -20.49 -6.31 19.75
CA ASP A 236 -21.03 -5.13 20.46
C ASP A 236 -20.46 -4.94 21.87
N SER A 237 -19.81 -5.96 22.44
CA SER A 237 -19.10 -5.87 23.73
C SER A 237 -17.62 -5.50 23.57
N GLY A 238 -17.13 -5.37 22.34
CA GLY A 238 -15.71 -5.15 22.06
C GLY A 238 -14.86 -6.42 22.12
N ASP A 239 -15.47 -7.62 22.10
CA ASP A 239 -14.73 -8.88 22.01
C ASP A 239 -14.41 -9.25 20.56
N ILE A 240 -13.24 -9.85 20.35
CA ILE A 240 -12.85 -10.38 19.04
C ILE A 240 -13.73 -11.59 18.67
N ILE A 241 -14.33 -11.53 17.48
CA ILE A 241 -15.14 -12.62 16.92
C ILE A 241 -14.22 -13.59 16.17
N PHE A 242 -14.15 -14.84 16.64
CA PHE A 242 -13.41 -15.92 15.99
C PHE A 242 -14.37 -16.76 15.14
N ASN A 243 -14.34 -16.55 13.83
CA ASN A 243 -15.17 -17.29 12.87
C ASN A 243 -14.38 -17.52 11.57
N THR A 244 -14.61 -18.65 10.91
CA THR A 244 -14.09 -18.94 9.57
C THR A 244 -14.45 -17.87 8.53
N SER A 245 -15.58 -17.16 8.68
CA SER A 245 -15.93 -16.03 7.80
C SER A 245 -14.99 -14.82 7.92
N ASN A 246 -14.16 -14.78 8.97
CA ASN A 246 -13.10 -13.78 9.11
C ASN A 246 -11.78 -14.24 8.49
N MET A 247 -11.66 -15.50 8.07
CA MET A 247 -10.53 -16.01 7.31
C MET A 247 -10.73 -15.78 5.82
N ILE A 248 -9.85 -14.99 5.23
CA ILE A 248 -9.85 -14.71 3.80
C ILE A 248 -8.59 -15.36 3.20
N PRO A 249 -8.72 -16.38 2.35
CA PRO A 249 -7.57 -16.89 1.60
C PRO A 249 -7.07 -15.80 0.66
N GLU A 250 -5.76 -15.61 0.61
CA GLU A 250 -5.16 -14.75 -0.40
C GLU A 250 -5.28 -15.42 -1.78
N GLU A 251 -5.55 -14.63 -2.81
CA GLU A 251 -5.59 -15.16 -4.16
C GLU A 251 -4.19 -15.57 -4.63
N GLY A 252 -4.11 -16.78 -5.17
CA GLY A 252 -2.87 -17.35 -5.68
C GLY A 252 -2.08 -18.16 -4.66
N VAL A 253 -1.07 -18.86 -5.16
CA VAL A 253 -0.17 -19.73 -4.41
C VAL A 253 1.24 -19.21 -4.61
N ARG A 254 1.94 -18.91 -3.51
CA ARG A 254 3.34 -18.52 -3.56
C ARG A 254 4.22 -19.76 -3.53
N THR A 255 5.42 -19.67 -4.08
CA THR A 255 6.36 -20.80 -4.08
C THR A 255 7.70 -20.41 -3.49
N SER A 256 8.26 -21.33 -2.69
CA SER A 256 9.67 -21.28 -2.30
C SER A 256 10.40 -22.42 -2.95
N TYR A 257 11.64 -22.20 -3.38
CA TYR A 257 12.44 -23.18 -4.09
C TYR A 257 13.93 -22.83 -4.00
N THR A 258 14.78 -23.82 -4.25
CA THR A 258 16.24 -23.67 -4.32
C THR A 258 16.67 -23.81 -5.78
N TRP A 259 17.64 -23.03 -6.25
CA TRP A 259 18.22 -23.17 -7.59
C TRP A 259 19.74 -22.91 -7.58
N SER A 260 20.41 -23.06 -8.72
CA SER A 260 21.88 -22.96 -8.82
C SER A 260 22.51 -21.66 -8.31
N ARG A 261 21.76 -20.57 -8.19
CA ARG A 261 22.27 -19.25 -7.78
C ARG A 261 21.70 -18.74 -6.46
N GLY A 262 20.86 -19.50 -5.77
CA GLY A 262 20.28 -19.10 -4.50
C GLY A 262 18.92 -19.73 -4.21
N ASP A 263 18.20 -19.11 -3.28
CA ASP A 263 16.93 -19.60 -2.75
C ASP A 263 15.85 -18.52 -2.87
N ALA A 264 14.62 -18.93 -3.21
CA ALA A 264 13.42 -18.10 -3.16
C ALA A 264 12.72 -18.43 -1.85
N ILE A 265 12.77 -17.51 -0.89
CA ILE A 265 12.21 -17.70 0.43
C ILE A 265 10.94 -16.85 0.55
N VAL A 266 9.81 -17.52 0.76
CA VAL A 266 8.51 -16.88 1.05
C VAL A 266 8.35 -16.65 2.55
N GLU A 267 9.08 -17.40 3.37
CA GLU A 267 9.02 -17.32 4.82
C GLU A 267 9.54 -15.99 5.37
N LYS A 268 8.75 -15.38 6.27
CA LYS A 268 9.20 -14.19 7.01
C LYS A 268 10.19 -14.61 8.09
N PRO A 269 11.20 -13.78 8.41
CA PRO A 269 12.17 -14.10 9.46
C PRO A 269 11.57 -14.39 10.85
N ALA A 270 10.36 -13.89 11.12
CA ALA A 270 9.65 -14.04 12.39
C ALA A 270 8.51 -15.06 12.35
N SER A 271 8.39 -15.86 11.27
CA SER A 271 7.36 -16.90 11.16
C SER A 271 7.53 -17.95 12.26
N VAL A 272 6.41 -18.35 12.88
CA VAL A 272 6.39 -19.35 13.95
C VAL A 272 5.44 -20.47 13.55
N LEU A 273 5.90 -21.72 13.58
CA LEU A 273 5.04 -22.87 13.37
C LEU A 273 3.89 -22.86 14.39
N ILE A 274 2.65 -23.09 13.95
CA ILE A 274 1.50 -22.87 14.85
C ILE A 274 1.51 -23.79 16.08
N SER A 275 2.13 -24.97 16.01
CA SER A 275 2.32 -25.87 17.16
C SER A 275 3.29 -25.32 18.20
N ASN A 276 4.11 -24.34 17.84
CA ASN A 276 5.09 -23.68 18.70
C ASN A 276 4.61 -22.30 19.19
N LEU A 277 3.40 -21.87 18.85
CA LEU A 277 2.78 -20.68 19.43
C LEU A 277 2.46 -20.93 20.92
N LYS A 278 3.46 -20.69 21.77
CA LYS A 278 3.34 -20.72 23.24
C LYS A 278 2.89 -19.38 23.80
#